data_AF-A0A662F9U8-F1
#
_entry.id   AF-A0A662F9U8-F1
#
_cell.length_a   1.000
_cell.length_b   1.000
_cell.length_c   1.000
_cell.angle_alpha   90.00
_cell.angle_beta   90.00
_cell.angle_gamma   90.00
#
_symmetry.space_group_name_H-M   'P 1'
#
loop_
_entity.id
_entity.type
_entity.pdbx_description
1 polymer ?
#
loop_
_entity_poly.entity_id
_entity_poly.type
_entity_poly.pdbx_seq_one_letter_code
_entity_poly.pdbx_strand_id
1 'polypeptide(L)' 'MQMSEEKRFEEEVEQIMKDLKVPFSVKVVIVDDRSGKVVFEWRRGKGNLVKGMQKTIEVVEKKIGIPVRDLLE' A
#
# COMPACT_ATOMS: atom_id res chain seq x y z
N MET A 1 15.80 20.70 17.17
CA MET A 1 16.01 19.62 16.16
C MET A 1 14.78 19.62 15.28
N GLN A 2 14.95 19.96 14.00
CA GLN A 2 13.86 20.04 13.03
C GLN A 2 13.43 18.59 12.73
N MET A 3 12.19 18.22 13.06
CA MET A 3 11.68 16.90 12.67
C MET A 3 11.63 16.86 11.14
N SER A 4 12.20 15.81 10.54
CA SER A 4 12.08 15.61 9.10
C SER A 4 10.61 15.40 8.73
N GLU A 5 10.21 15.90 7.56
CA GLU A 5 8.83 15.73 7.07
C GLU A 5 8.45 14.25 6.98
N GLU A 6 9.40 13.36 6.67
CA GLU A 6 9.21 11.90 6.73
C GLU A 6 8.78 11.40 8.11
N LYS A 7 9.45 11.85 9.18
CA LYS A 7 9.08 11.44 10.54
C LYS A 7 7.68 11.92 10.93
N ARG A 8 7.33 13.12 10.46
CA ARG A 8 6.02 13.72 10.73
C ARG A 8 4.90 12.95 10.01
N PHE A 9 5.15 12.55 8.77
CA PHE A 9 4.25 11.69 8.00
C PHE A 9 4.11 10.30 8.61
N GLU A 10 5.21 9.68 9.04
CA GLU A 10 5.16 8.37 9.71
C GLU A 10 4.34 8.42 11.01
N GLU A 11 4.53 9.44 11.84
CA GLU A 11 3.79 9.63 13.08
C GLU A 11 2.29 9.90 12.84
N GLU A 12 1.96 10.69 11.82
CA GLU A 12 0.58 11.00 11.44
C GLU A 12 -0.15 9.77 10.91
N VAL A 13 0.52 8.96 10.08
CA VAL A 13 0.01 7.66 9.62
C VAL A 13 -0.16 6.69 10.79
N GLU A 14 0.76 6.66 11.75
CA GLU A 14 0.66 5.80 12.92
C GLU A 14 -0.51 6.19 13.84
N GLN A 15 -0.73 7.48 14.06
CA GLN A 15 -1.89 8.04 14.78
C GLN A 15 -3.21 7.67 14.10
N ILE A 16 -3.33 7.93 12.80
CA ILE A 16 -4.52 7.58 12.00
C ILE A 16 -4.81 6.08 12.10
N MET A 17 -3.78 5.23 12.04
CA MET A 17 -3.92 3.77 12.14
C MET A 17 -4.25 3.28 13.54
N LYS A 18 -3.88 4.00 14.61
CA LYS A 18 -4.27 3.69 15.99
C LYS A 18 -5.72 4.06 16.27
N ASP A 19 -6.17 5.19 15.72
CA ASP A 19 -7.53 5.69 15.92
C ASP A 19 -8.55 4.98 15.04
N LEU A 20 -8.17 4.60 13.81
CA LEU A 20 -8.93 3.67 13.00
C LEU A 20 -8.82 2.27 13.59
N LYS A 21 -9.81 1.85 14.40
CA LYS A 21 -10.18 0.43 14.50
C LYS A 21 -10.66 -0.03 13.12
N VAL A 22 -9.73 -0.26 12.18
CA VAL A 22 -10.05 -0.64 10.80
C VAL A 22 -10.93 -1.89 10.85
N PRO A 23 -12.25 -1.81 10.57
CA PRO A 23 -13.14 -2.98 10.66
C PRO A 23 -12.92 -3.94 9.50
N PHE A 24 -12.15 -3.52 8.50
CA PHE A 24 -12.10 -4.11 7.17
C PHE A 24 -10.71 -4.72 6.90
N SER A 25 -10.71 -5.85 6.21
CA SER A 25 -9.51 -6.41 5.58
C SER A 25 -9.41 -5.89 4.15
N VAL A 26 -8.20 -5.60 3.68
CA VAL A 26 -7.97 -5.26 2.26
C VAL A 26 -7.41 -6.48 1.55
N LYS A 27 -7.91 -6.70 0.34
CA LYS A 27 -7.38 -7.65 -0.63
C LYS A 27 -7.02 -6.87 -1.90
N VAL A 28 -5.79 -7.01 -2.33
CA VAL A 28 -5.29 -6.49 -3.61
C VAL A 28 -5.03 -7.67 -4.53
N VAL A 29 -5.55 -7.59 -5.75
CA VAL A 29 -5.30 -8.57 -6.81
C VAL A 29 -4.86 -7.81 -8.05
N ILE A 30 -3.74 -8.23 -8.64
CA ILE A 30 -3.30 -7.75 -9.94
C ILE A 30 -3.45 -8.89 -10.93
N VAL A 31 -4.17 -8.64 -12.00
CA VAL A 31 -4.50 -9.61 -13.04
C VAL A 31 -3.92 -9.13 -14.36
N ASP A 32 -3.30 -10.05 -15.10
CA ASP A 32 -2.93 -9.83 -16.49
C ASP A 32 -4.20 -9.83 -17.35
N ASP A 33 -4.51 -8.69 -17.95
CA ASP A 33 -5.76 -8.47 -18.69
C ASP A 33 -5.91 -9.37 -19.93
N ARG A 34 -4.78 -9.81 -20.52
CA ARG A 34 -4.81 -10.63 -21.75
C ARG A 34 -5.07 -12.11 -21.46
N SER A 35 -4.53 -12.61 -20.35
CA SER A 35 -4.55 -14.03 -19.99
C SER A 35 -5.49 -14.36 -18.83
N GLY A 36 -5.96 -13.35 -18.09
CA GLY A 36 -6.73 -13.51 -16.86
C GLY A 36 -5.90 -14.07 -15.68
N LYS A 37 -4.59 -14.19 -15.83
CA LYS A 37 -3.71 -14.77 -14.81
C LYS A 37 -3.50 -13.81 -13.64
N VAL A 38 -3.64 -14.29 -12.42
CA VAL A 38 -3.27 -13.54 -11.22
C VAL A 38 -1.74 -13.42 -11.13
N VAL A 39 -1.24 -12.20 -11.26
CA VAL A 39 0.19 -11.85 -11.18
C VAL A 39 0.61 -11.59 -9.74
N PHE A 40 -0.33 -11.07 -8.94
CA PHE A 40 -0.11 -10.78 -7.54
C PHE A 40 -1.42 -10.86 -6.77
N GLU A 41 -1.37 -11.48 -5.60
CA GLU A 41 -2.47 -11.48 -4.64
C GLU A 41 -1.90 -11.20 -3.27
N TRP A 42 -2.50 -10.22 -2.60
CA TRP A 42 -2.16 -9.89 -1.23
C TRP A 42 -3.44 -9.62 -0.44
N ARG A 43 -3.54 -10.20 0.76
CA ARG A 43 -4.66 -10.01 1.67
C ARG A 43 -4.11 -9.81 3.07
N ARG A 44 -4.58 -8.78 3.78
CA ARG A 44 -4.26 -8.61 5.20
C ARG A 44 -5.44 -8.05 5.98
N GLY A 45 -5.64 -8.59 7.18
CA GLY A 45 -6.58 -8.07 8.15
C GLY A 45 -6.08 -6.78 8.83
N LYS A 46 -6.75 -6.40 9.91
CA LYS A 46 -6.65 -5.09 10.61
C LYS A 46 -5.23 -4.59 10.93
N GLY A 47 -4.23 -5.47 11.03
CA GLY A 47 -2.95 -5.14 11.65
C GLY A 47 -1.94 -4.37 10.80
N ASN A 48 -2.11 -4.20 9.48
CA ASN A 48 -1.19 -3.36 8.69
C ASN A 48 -1.63 -3.08 7.24
N LEU A 49 -2.58 -2.17 7.05
CA LEU A 49 -2.98 -1.72 5.71
C LEU A 49 -1.85 -1.00 4.96
N VAL A 50 -1.14 -0.10 5.66
CA VAL A 50 -0.07 0.74 5.09
C VAL A 50 1.04 -0.11 4.47
N LYS A 51 1.59 -1.10 5.20
CA LYS A 51 2.60 -2.02 4.64
C LYS A 51 2.06 -2.82 3.45
N GLY A 52 0.75 -3.04 3.41
CA GLY A 52 0.10 -3.69 2.29
C GLY A 52 0.07 -2.89 1.02
N MET A 53 -0.33 -1.63 1.16
CA MET A 53 -0.34 -0.66 0.08
C MET A 53 1.07 -0.40 -0.42
N GLN A 54 2.05 -0.19 0.48
CA GLN A 54 3.46 -0.03 0.11
C GLN A 54 3.96 -1.23 -0.69
N LYS A 55 3.71 -2.46 -0.23
CA LYS A 55 4.14 -3.68 -0.92
C LYS A 55 3.44 -3.88 -2.27
N THR A 56 2.20 -3.43 -2.38
CA THR A 56 1.46 -3.42 -3.66
C THR A 56 2.13 -2.47 -4.64
N ILE A 57 2.40 -1.23 -4.23
CA ILE A 57 3.09 -0.22 -5.05
C ILE A 57 4.45 -0.75 -5.51
N GLU A 58 5.25 -1.34 -4.61
CA GLU A 58 6.54 -1.94 -4.96
C GLU A 58 6.42 -3.05 -6.03
N VAL A 59 5.40 -3.91 -5.94
CA VAL A 59 5.18 -4.96 -6.92
C VAL A 59 4.81 -4.37 -8.27
N VAL A 60 3.93 -3.39 -8.30
CA VAL A 60 3.52 -2.74 -9.55
C VAL A 60 4.72 -2.01 -10.19
N GLU A 61 5.49 -1.27 -9.42
CA GLU A 61 6.65 -0.53 -9.94
C GLU A 61 7.79 -1.45 -10.37
N LYS A 62 8.22 -2.37 -9.49
CA LYS A 62 9.44 -3.16 -9.72
C LYS A 62 9.23 -4.42 -10.54
N LYS A 63 8.06 -5.05 -10.45
CA LYS A 63 7.78 -6.31 -11.17
C LYS A 63 6.97 -6.09 -12.44
N ILE A 64 6.08 -5.11 -12.47
CA ILE A 64 5.22 -4.84 -13.63
C ILE A 64 5.78 -3.68 -14.46
N GLY A 65 6.51 -2.75 -13.85
CA GLY A 65 7.12 -1.61 -14.55
C GLY A 65 6.16 -0.44 -14.74
N ILE A 66 5.06 -0.38 -13.99
CA ILE A 66 4.12 0.75 -14.04
C ILE A 66 4.50 1.72 -12.91
N PRO A 67 4.81 2.99 -13.22
CA PRO A 67 5.23 3.97 -12.24
C PRO A 67 4.03 4.55 -11.48
N VAL A 68 3.49 3.80 -10.52
CA VAL A 68 2.25 4.17 -9.81
C VAL A 68 2.39 5.48 -9.03
N ARG A 69 3.57 5.76 -8.46
CA ARG A 69 3.79 7.01 -7.71
C ARG A 69 3.61 8.26 -8.56
N ASP A 70 3.98 8.20 -9.84
CA ASP A 70 3.82 9.32 -10.79
C ASP A 70 2.35 9.59 -11.12
N LEU A 71 1.44 8.67 -10.78
CA LEU A 71 -0.01 8.77 -11.02
C LEU A 71 -0.80 9.22 -9.78
N LEU A 72 -0.14 9.40 -8.63
CA LEU A 72 -0.76 9.80 -7.36
C LEU A 72 -0.63 11.31 -7.07
N GLU A 73 -0.26 12.10 -8.07
CA GLU A 73 -0.22 13.58 -8.03
C GLU A 73 -1.62 14.21 -7.84
#